data_AF-A0A835UA38-F1
#
_entry.id   AF-A0A835UA38-F1
#
_cell.length_a   1.000
_cell.length_b   1.000
_cell.length_c   1.000
_cell.angle_alpha   90.00
_cell.angle_beta   90.00
_cell.angle_gamma   90.00
#
_symmetry.space_group_name_H-M   'P 1'
#
loop_
_entity.id
_entity.type
_entity.pdbx_description
1 polymer ?
#
loop_
_entity_poly.entity_id
_entity_poly.type
_entity_poly.pdbx_seq_one_letter_code
_entity_poly.pdbx_strand_id
1 'polypeptide(L)'
;MLHGFNSKAAKSATADRRNGGKKNTCLLKDFYADWLENLRSTLLPLLRQSISLASSSIVDESPSCPVSLIGAMASTSVDVLASNVRSLHAHFDAYFQALDLAAGQDVTQVLSPGDWRSPLEKPFLFLGDFHPAILTILLRSFLDPSFRSISVPSSSYPFSRAWKDPSRDLIAKVEQIERGLRLIVPTLVQRLRDVQKVFFEAAVDSWVAGHQRVEASSEVPEDVIKSHLRELECIFGDANRLRRSILGEILAAIDVYQAALFLESLSNFVIGYSDEDVIREYEQRKRSSSNLLPL
;
A
#
# COMPACT_ATOMS: atom_id res chain seq x y z
N MET A 1 -66.21 46.62 25.02
CA MET A 1 -66.53 45.74 26.15
C MET A 1 -65.75 44.43 25.98
N LEU A 2 -64.86 44.16 26.95
CA LEU A 2 -64.50 42.88 27.58
C LEU A 2 -64.13 41.65 26.71
N HIS A 3 -62.91 41.15 26.99
CA HIS A 3 -62.42 39.76 27.10
C HIS A 3 -62.77 38.73 26.00
N GLY A 4 -61.89 37.81 25.56
CA GLY A 4 -60.60 37.34 26.07
C GLY A 4 -60.35 35.89 25.58
N PHE A 5 -59.11 35.42 25.75
CA PHE A 5 -58.59 34.04 25.67
C PHE A 5 -58.00 33.48 24.35
N ASN A 6 -56.68 33.68 24.21
CA ASN A 6 -55.60 32.66 24.20
C ASN A 6 -55.76 31.35 23.40
N SER A 7 -54.85 31.12 22.43
CA SER A 7 -53.97 29.94 22.46
C SER A 7 -52.75 30.10 21.54
N LYS A 8 -51.59 29.70 22.06
CA LYS A 8 -50.27 29.65 21.44
C LYS A 8 -50.19 28.52 20.39
N ALA A 9 -49.51 28.73 19.26
CA ALA A 9 -48.62 27.72 18.66
C ALA A 9 -47.73 28.32 17.56
N ALA A 10 -46.44 28.39 17.89
CA ALA A 10 -45.25 28.13 17.06
C ALA A 10 -45.25 28.55 15.57
N LYS A 11 -44.51 29.63 15.30
CA LYS A 11 -43.78 29.85 14.05
C LYS A 11 -42.66 28.81 13.94
N SER A 12 -42.64 28.01 12.86
CA SER A 12 -41.46 27.24 12.47
C SER A 12 -40.93 27.83 11.17
N ALA A 13 -39.78 28.48 11.28
CA ALA A 13 -38.98 28.97 10.17
C ALA A 13 -38.23 27.78 9.55
N THR A 14 -38.56 27.43 8.32
CA THR A 14 -37.76 26.51 7.50
C THR A 14 -36.58 27.29 6.94
N ALA A 15 -35.50 27.33 7.73
CA ALA A 15 -34.22 27.85 7.32
C ALA A 15 -33.57 26.86 6.33
N ASP A 16 -33.38 27.38 5.13
CA ASP A 16 -32.51 26.90 4.06
C ASP A 16 -31.13 26.48 4.62
N ARG A 17 -30.87 25.16 4.68
CA ARG A 17 -29.53 24.61 4.90
C ARG A 17 -29.00 24.12 3.57
N ARG A 18 -28.40 25.06 2.81
CA ARG A 18 -27.29 24.75 1.91
C ARG A 18 -26.18 24.09 2.73
N ASN A 19 -26.21 22.76 2.78
CA ASN A 19 -25.07 22.00 3.24
C ASN A 19 -24.04 22.05 2.11
N GLY A 20 -23.17 23.08 2.17
CA GLY A 20 -21.97 23.12 1.34
C GLY A 20 -21.15 21.88 1.69
N GLY A 21 -21.22 20.87 0.81
CA GLY A 21 -20.33 19.73 0.86
C GLY A 21 -18.90 20.23 0.74
N LYS A 22 -18.24 20.42 1.88
CA LYS A 22 -16.78 20.41 1.93
C LYS A 22 -16.39 19.07 1.33
N LYS A 23 -15.85 19.09 0.11
CA LYS A 23 -15.07 17.97 -0.39
C LYS A 23 -13.93 17.81 0.62
N ASN A 24 -14.11 16.91 1.59
CA ASN A 24 -13.05 16.46 2.46
C ASN A 24 -12.10 15.70 1.53
N THR A 25 -11.24 16.45 0.84
CA THR A 25 -10.05 15.92 0.20
C THR A 25 -9.13 15.57 1.36
N CYS A 26 -9.34 14.39 1.94
CA CYS A 26 -8.32 13.81 2.80
C CYS A 26 -7.08 13.69 1.92
N LEU A 27 -6.08 14.51 2.19
CA LEU A 27 -4.84 14.48 1.44
C LEU A 27 -4.26 13.08 1.61
N LEU A 28 -3.74 12.50 0.52
CA LEU A 28 -3.13 11.16 0.56
C LEU A 28 -2.09 11.05 1.69
N LYS A 29 -1.40 12.15 1.98
CA LYS A 29 -0.48 12.31 3.11
C LYS A 29 -1.12 11.94 4.46
N ASP A 30 -2.27 12.53 4.77
CA ASP A 30 -2.94 12.35 6.06
C ASP A 30 -3.47 10.93 6.17
N PHE A 31 -4.07 10.43 5.08
CA PHE A 31 -4.48 9.03 4.98
C PHE A 31 -3.30 8.07 5.20
N TYR A 32 -2.16 8.31 4.56
CA TYR A 32 -1.00 7.43 4.66
C TYR A 32 -0.43 7.38 6.08
N ALA A 33 -0.37 8.52 6.77
CA ALA A 33 0.08 8.58 8.16
C ALA A 33 -0.84 7.76 9.07
N ASP A 34 -2.16 7.96 8.98
CA ASP A 34 -3.15 7.22 9.76
C ASP A 34 -3.14 5.71 9.40
N TRP A 35 -2.99 5.40 8.11
CA TRP A 35 -2.90 4.04 7.61
C TRP A 35 -1.68 3.31 8.16
N LEU A 36 -0.51 3.96 8.14
CA LEU A 36 0.74 3.39 8.63
C LEU A 36 0.71 3.22 10.15
N GLU A 37 0.14 4.19 10.86
CA GLU A 37 -0.02 4.12 12.31
C GLU A 37 -0.95 2.97 12.70
N ASN A 38 -2.12 2.84 12.06
CA ASN A 38 -3.05 1.74 12.31
C ASN A 38 -2.43 0.37 11.99
N LEU A 39 -1.64 0.28 10.91
CA LEU A 39 -0.87 -0.92 10.58
C LEU A 39 0.09 -1.31 11.72
N ARG A 40 0.84 -0.32 12.22
CA ARG A 40 1.89 -0.50 13.25
C ARG A 40 1.32 -0.79 14.63
N SER A 41 0.34 -0.02 15.11
CA SER A 41 -0.10 -0.05 16.51
C SER A 41 -1.33 -0.94 16.75
N THR A 42 -2.07 -1.33 15.71
CA THR A 42 -3.29 -2.13 15.87
C THR A 42 -3.21 -3.45 15.10
N LEU A 43 -3.12 -3.41 13.77
CA LEU A 43 -3.34 -4.62 12.96
C LEU A 43 -2.18 -5.62 13.06
N LEU A 44 -0.93 -5.15 13.01
CA LEU A 44 0.23 -6.03 13.13
C LEU A 44 0.33 -6.69 14.53
N PRO A 45 0.15 -5.97 15.65
CA PRO A 45 0.06 -6.59 16.98
C PRO A 45 -1.05 -7.65 17.10
N LEU A 46 -2.25 -7.38 16.58
CA LEU A 46 -3.36 -8.34 16.59
C LEU A 46 -3.03 -9.60 15.80
N LEU A 47 -2.41 -9.45 14.62
CA LEU A 47 -1.96 -10.58 13.82
C LEU A 47 -0.94 -11.43 14.60
N ARG A 48 0.10 -10.82 15.19
CA ARG A 48 1.10 -11.50 16.00
C ARG A 48 0.51 -12.25 17.19
N GLN A 49 -0.47 -11.65 17.86
CA GLN A 49 -1.20 -12.31 18.94
C GLN A 49 -1.94 -13.55 18.43
N SER A 50 -2.66 -13.43 17.30
CA SER A 50 -3.35 -14.58 16.70
C SER A 50 -2.40 -15.68 16.20
N ILE A 51 -1.23 -15.32 15.68
CA ILE A 51 -0.17 -16.25 15.29
C ILE A 51 0.31 -17.03 16.52
N SER A 52 0.58 -16.34 17.64
CA SER A 52 1.03 -16.96 18.89
C SER A 52 -0.01 -17.92 19.48
N LEU A 53 -1.29 -17.50 19.51
CA LEU A 53 -2.40 -18.33 19.99
C LEU A 53 -2.60 -19.58 19.12
N ALA A 54 -2.63 -19.43 17.80
CA ALA A 54 -2.78 -20.55 16.88
C ALA A 54 -1.57 -21.50 16.92
N SER A 55 -0.36 -20.97 17.11
CA SER A 55 0.83 -21.81 17.28
C SER A 55 0.77 -22.64 18.56
N SER A 56 0.28 -22.07 19.67
CA SER A 56 0.18 -22.77 20.95
C SER A 56 -0.83 -23.90 20.92
N SER A 57 -1.92 -23.74 20.17
CA SER A 57 -2.95 -24.77 19.99
C SER A 57 -2.47 -26.00 19.19
N ILE A 58 -1.35 -25.90 18.45
CA ILE A 58 -0.82 -27.00 17.63
C ILE A 58 0.13 -27.91 18.44
N VAL A 59 0.67 -27.44 19.57
CA VAL A 59 1.75 -28.14 20.30
C VAL A 59 1.24 -28.96 21.49
N ASP A 60 0.02 -28.73 21.96
CA ASP A 60 -0.51 -29.37 23.18
C ASP A 60 -1.38 -30.60 22.84
N GLU A 61 -0.77 -31.65 22.28
CA GLU A 61 -1.35 -33.01 22.31
C GLU A 61 -1.15 -33.63 23.71
N SER A 62 -1.67 -32.98 24.75
CA SER A 62 -1.72 -33.57 26.10
C SER A 62 -2.90 -34.56 26.20
N PRO A 63 -2.71 -35.81 26.68
CA PRO A 63 -3.75 -36.85 26.65
C PRO A 63 -4.93 -36.65 27.62
N SER A 64 -4.99 -35.54 28.35
CA SER A 64 -5.87 -35.34 29.51
C SER A 64 -7.07 -34.41 29.27
N CYS A 65 -7.22 -33.81 28.09
CA CYS A 65 -8.33 -32.93 27.77
C CYS A 65 -9.37 -33.61 26.85
N PRO A 66 -10.69 -33.41 27.07
CA PRO A 66 -11.72 -34.01 26.24
C PRO A 66 -11.63 -33.48 24.80
N VAL A 67 -11.54 -34.40 23.84
CA VAL A 67 -11.31 -34.19 22.40
C VAL A 67 -12.25 -33.14 21.77
N SER A 68 -13.47 -33.00 22.29
CA SER A 68 -14.46 -32.02 21.82
C SER A 68 -14.14 -30.56 22.17
N LEU A 69 -13.43 -30.31 23.27
CA LEU A 69 -13.07 -28.95 23.70
C LEU A 69 -11.81 -28.45 22.99
N ILE A 70 -10.82 -29.34 22.78
CA ILE A 70 -9.59 -29.03 22.02
C ILE A 70 -9.92 -28.65 20.58
N GLY A 71 -10.79 -29.42 19.91
CA GLY A 71 -11.22 -29.11 18.54
C GLY A 71 -11.94 -27.76 18.41
N ALA A 72 -12.75 -27.38 19.41
CA ALA A 72 -13.45 -26.10 19.42
C ALA A 72 -12.50 -24.91 19.68
N MET A 73 -11.53 -25.06 20.59
CA MET A 73 -10.51 -24.03 20.85
C MET A 73 -9.55 -23.84 19.66
N ALA A 74 -9.11 -24.92 19.03
CA ALA A 74 -8.30 -24.88 17.81
C ALA A 74 -9.05 -24.18 16.67
N SER A 75 -10.31 -24.54 16.43
CA SER A 75 -11.15 -23.92 15.39
C SER A 75 -11.32 -22.41 15.62
N THR A 76 -11.61 -22.01 16.87
CA THR A 76 -11.76 -20.59 17.23
C THR A 76 -10.46 -19.81 17.01
N SER A 77 -9.30 -20.39 17.31
CA SER A 77 -7.99 -19.74 17.10
C SER A 77 -7.68 -19.53 15.62
N VAL A 78 -8.05 -20.48 14.76
CA VAL A 78 -7.87 -20.39 13.31
C VAL A 78 -8.83 -19.38 12.69
N ASP A 79 -10.07 -19.31 13.16
CA ASP A 79 -11.05 -18.31 12.72
C ASP A 79 -10.60 -16.88 13.05
N VAL A 80 -10.03 -16.68 14.25
CA VAL A 80 -9.45 -15.38 14.65
C VAL A 80 -8.25 -15.03 13.78
N LEU A 81 -7.34 -15.98 13.52
CA LEU A 81 -6.20 -15.77 12.62
C LEU A 81 -6.67 -15.40 11.20
N ALA A 82 -7.62 -16.15 10.65
CA ALA A 82 -8.22 -15.87 9.34
C ALA A 82 -8.89 -14.49 9.29
N SER A 83 -9.54 -14.08 10.39
CA SER A 83 -10.12 -12.74 10.49
C SER A 83 -9.06 -11.65 10.45
N ASN A 84 -7.97 -11.81 11.21
CA ASN A 84 -6.88 -10.84 11.23
C ASN A 84 -6.15 -10.77 9.88
N VAL A 85 -5.93 -11.92 9.22
CA VAL A 85 -5.39 -11.97 7.85
C VAL A 85 -6.28 -11.20 6.87
N ARG A 86 -7.61 -11.40 6.93
CA ARG A 86 -8.57 -10.67 6.09
C ARG A 86 -8.55 -9.17 6.37
N SER A 87 -8.51 -8.76 7.64
CA SER A 87 -8.43 -7.36 8.03
C SER A 87 -7.15 -6.70 7.51
N LEU A 88 -6.01 -7.38 7.59
CA LEU A 88 -4.74 -6.85 7.12
C LEU A 88 -4.70 -6.77 5.58
N HIS A 89 -5.23 -7.77 4.87
CA HIS A 89 -5.39 -7.70 3.42
C HIS A 89 -6.29 -6.52 3.00
N ALA A 90 -7.45 -6.35 3.65
CA ALA A 90 -8.34 -5.22 3.40
C ALA A 90 -7.68 -3.86 3.70
N HIS A 91 -6.78 -3.81 4.68
CA HIS A 91 -6.00 -2.60 5.00
C HIS A 91 -5.04 -2.22 3.88
N PHE A 92 -4.32 -3.18 3.29
CA PHE A 92 -3.48 -2.94 2.10
C PHE A 92 -4.32 -2.59 0.87
N ASP A 93 -5.46 -3.25 0.68
CA ASP A 93 -6.39 -2.95 -0.41
C ASP A 93 -6.91 -1.50 -0.33
N ALA A 94 -7.36 -1.07 0.85
CA ALA A 94 -7.82 0.30 1.09
C ALA A 94 -6.74 1.33 0.77
N TYR A 95 -5.48 1.01 1.00
CA TYR A 95 -4.36 1.88 0.66
C TYR A 95 -4.13 2.01 -0.85
N PHE A 96 -4.15 0.91 -1.61
CA PHE A 96 -4.07 0.99 -3.06
C PHE A 96 -5.28 1.71 -3.68
N GLN A 97 -6.47 1.57 -3.07
CA GLN A 97 -7.64 2.35 -3.46
C GLN A 97 -7.48 3.84 -3.14
N ALA A 98 -6.87 4.19 -2.01
CA ALA A 98 -6.57 5.59 -1.68
C ALA A 98 -5.56 6.19 -2.67
N LEU A 99 -4.55 5.42 -3.12
CA LEU A 99 -3.64 5.84 -4.19
C LEU A 99 -4.37 6.06 -5.52
N ASP A 100 -5.31 5.17 -5.88
CA ASP A 100 -6.16 5.33 -7.08
C ASP A 100 -7.00 6.61 -7.01
N LEU A 101 -7.65 6.85 -5.86
CA LEU A 101 -8.46 8.04 -5.63
C LEU A 101 -7.62 9.32 -5.65
N ALA A 102 -6.43 9.29 -5.05
CA ALA A 102 -5.51 10.42 -5.06
C ALA A 102 -5.04 10.74 -6.49
N ALA A 103 -4.66 9.72 -7.27
CA ALA A 103 -4.27 9.88 -8.67
C ALA A 103 -5.38 10.51 -9.52
N GLY A 104 -6.64 10.09 -9.31
CA GLY A 104 -7.79 10.63 -10.06
C GLY A 104 -8.28 12.00 -9.61
N GLN A 105 -7.97 12.42 -8.38
CA GLN A 105 -8.28 13.78 -7.92
C GLN A 105 -7.19 14.78 -8.30
N ASP A 106 -5.94 14.42 -8.04
CA ASP A 106 -4.76 15.21 -8.33
C ASP A 106 -3.52 14.29 -8.33
N VAL A 107 -3.08 13.92 -9.53
CA VAL A 107 -1.93 13.03 -9.75
C VAL A 107 -0.62 13.57 -9.15
N THR A 108 -0.52 14.87 -8.87
CA THR A 108 0.67 15.46 -8.23
C THR A 108 0.87 14.95 -6.79
N GLN A 109 -0.21 14.56 -6.10
CA GLN A 109 -0.13 13.93 -4.78
C GLN A 109 0.67 12.63 -4.80
N VAL A 110 0.69 11.94 -5.94
CA VAL A 110 1.35 10.64 -6.13
C VAL A 110 2.69 10.77 -6.85
N LEU A 111 2.82 11.71 -7.78
CA LEU A 111 4.07 12.00 -8.51
C LEU A 111 5.15 12.63 -7.64
N SER A 112 4.73 13.57 -6.80
CA SER A 112 5.61 14.37 -5.95
C SER A 112 5.22 14.16 -4.50
N PRO A 113 5.43 12.95 -3.95
CA PRO A 113 5.23 12.74 -2.54
C PRO A 113 6.29 13.58 -1.84
N GLY A 114 5.87 14.71 -1.25
CA GLY A 114 6.77 15.70 -0.65
C GLY A 114 7.55 15.15 0.54
N ASP A 115 7.43 15.80 1.69
CA ASP A 115 8.22 15.41 2.87
C ASP A 115 7.54 14.34 3.73
N TRP A 116 6.41 13.79 3.25
CA TRP A 116 5.64 12.81 4.02
C TRP A 116 6.01 11.35 3.76
N ARG A 117 6.70 11.06 2.65
CA ARG A 117 7.32 9.75 2.42
C ARG A 117 8.71 9.74 3.03
N SER A 118 9.08 8.61 3.62
CA SER A 118 10.42 8.43 4.18
C SER A 118 11.50 8.57 3.09
N PRO A 119 12.67 9.17 3.40
CA PRO A 119 13.82 9.15 2.50
C PRO A 119 14.26 7.75 2.08
N LEU A 120 14.01 6.74 2.93
CA LEU A 120 14.29 5.32 2.63
C LEU A 120 13.32 4.74 1.61
N GLU A 121 12.11 5.29 1.55
CA GLU A 121 11.03 4.80 0.69
C GLU A 121 11.16 5.33 -0.73
N LYS A 122 11.58 6.60 -0.88
CA LYS A 122 11.70 7.30 -2.16
C LYS A 122 12.45 6.51 -3.26
N PRO A 123 13.59 5.83 -2.99
CA PRO A 123 14.29 5.04 -4.00
C PRO A 123 13.52 3.82 -4.51
N PHE A 124 12.54 3.32 -3.74
CA PHE A 124 11.74 2.15 -4.10
C PHE A 124 10.42 2.52 -4.78
N LEU A 125 10.09 3.82 -4.86
CA LEU A 125 8.87 4.29 -5.51
C LEU A 125 8.94 4.05 -7.02
N PHE A 126 7.96 3.29 -7.50
CA PHE A 126 7.69 2.98 -8.88
C PHE A 126 6.26 3.39 -9.18
N LEU A 127 6.01 4.43 -9.98
CA LEU A 127 4.63 4.87 -10.27
C LEU A 127 3.78 5.05 -8.98
N GLY A 128 4.32 5.80 -8.02
CA GLY A 128 3.60 6.24 -6.81
C GLY A 128 3.82 5.44 -5.53
N ASP A 129 4.31 4.21 -5.64
CA ASP A 129 4.52 3.32 -4.50
C ASP A 129 5.52 2.20 -4.85
N PHE A 130 5.83 1.28 -3.93
CA PHE A 130 6.82 0.23 -4.12
C PHE A 130 6.57 -0.62 -5.38
N HIS A 131 7.64 -1.11 -6.02
CA HIS A 131 7.54 -1.93 -7.23
C HIS A 131 6.77 -3.26 -6.95
N PRO A 132 5.78 -3.67 -7.78
CA PRO A 132 4.93 -4.84 -7.48
C PRO A 132 5.70 -6.16 -7.35
N ALA A 133 6.87 -6.29 -7.97
CA ALA A 133 7.75 -7.46 -7.80
C ALA A 133 8.26 -7.66 -6.37
N ILE A 134 8.21 -6.64 -5.50
CA ILE A 134 8.57 -6.79 -4.08
C ILE A 134 7.69 -7.85 -3.42
N LEU A 135 6.40 -7.95 -3.79
CA LEU A 135 5.50 -8.97 -3.27
C LEU A 135 5.99 -10.39 -3.60
N THR A 136 6.43 -10.62 -4.84
CA THR A 136 6.96 -11.92 -5.25
C THR A 136 8.36 -12.18 -4.70
N ILE A 137 9.22 -11.17 -4.59
CA ILE A 137 10.55 -11.29 -3.98
C ILE A 137 10.42 -11.67 -2.51
N LEU A 138 9.52 -11.00 -1.77
CA LEU A 138 9.24 -11.31 -0.39
C LEU A 138 8.71 -12.74 -0.26
N LEU A 139 7.76 -13.15 -1.10
CA LEU A 139 7.25 -14.52 -1.10
C LEU A 139 8.36 -15.55 -1.38
N ARG A 140 9.24 -15.29 -2.36
CA ARG A 140 10.38 -16.16 -2.68
C ARG A 140 11.33 -16.36 -1.50
N SER A 141 11.47 -15.37 -0.62
CA SER A 141 12.30 -15.49 0.59
C SER A 141 11.80 -16.58 1.55
N PHE A 142 10.51 -16.91 1.53
CA PHE A 142 9.94 -18.03 2.30
C PHE A 142 10.13 -19.40 1.60
N LEU A 143 10.14 -19.39 0.27
CA LEU A 143 10.19 -20.62 -0.55
C LEU A 143 11.62 -21.16 -0.68
N ASP A 144 12.61 -20.28 -0.73
CA ASP A 144 14.01 -20.66 -0.95
C ASP A 144 14.73 -21.02 0.38
N PRO A 145 15.24 -22.25 0.53
CA PRO A 145 16.05 -22.68 1.69
C PRO A 145 17.21 -21.76 2.04
N SER A 146 17.84 -21.14 1.05
CA SER A 146 19.03 -20.28 1.20
C SER A 146 18.73 -19.02 1.99
N PHE A 147 17.50 -18.50 1.88
CA PHE A 147 17.04 -17.33 2.63
C PHE A 147 16.50 -17.71 4.01
N ARG A 148 16.07 -18.96 4.20
CA ARG A 148 15.62 -19.49 5.49
C ARG A 148 16.75 -19.76 6.48
N SER A 149 17.97 -20.00 6.02
CA SER A 149 19.12 -20.27 6.91
C SER A 149 19.72 -19.01 7.55
N ILE A 150 19.42 -17.83 7.02
CA ILE A 150 19.89 -16.54 7.56
C ILE A 150 18.99 -16.08 8.73
N SER A 151 17.75 -16.53 8.75
CA SER A 151 16.70 -16.10 9.68
C SER A 151 16.44 -17.13 10.79
N VAL A 152 17.25 -17.08 11.86
CA VAL A 152 17.00 -17.66 13.20
C VAL A 152 16.89 -19.21 13.25
N PRO A 153 17.45 -19.90 14.27
CA PRO A 153 17.30 -21.36 14.39
C PRO A 153 15.81 -21.79 14.37
N SER A 154 15.47 -22.72 13.47
CA SER A 154 14.11 -23.12 13.08
C SER A 154 13.21 -23.67 14.21
N SER A 155 13.69 -23.76 15.45
CA SER A 155 12.95 -24.31 16.58
C SER A 155 12.08 -23.29 17.34
N SER A 156 12.14 -22.00 16.99
CA SER A 156 11.46 -20.93 17.77
C SER A 156 10.44 -20.10 16.98
N TYR A 157 10.27 -20.32 15.67
CA TYR A 157 9.39 -19.48 14.85
C TYR A 157 7.99 -20.11 14.69
N PRO A 158 6.90 -19.36 14.91
CA PRO A 158 5.54 -19.84 14.68
C PRO A 158 5.36 -20.38 13.26
N PHE A 159 4.68 -21.51 13.14
CA PHE A 159 4.44 -22.20 11.87
C PHE A 159 5.70 -22.48 11.05
N SER A 160 6.82 -22.83 11.69
CA SER A 160 8.08 -23.21 11.02
C SER A 160 7.92 -24.28 9.92
N ARG A 161 6.82 -25.05 9.95
CA ARG A 161 6.45 -26.02 8.91
C ARG A 161 5.58 -25.47 7.77
N ALA A 162 4.98 -24.29 7.90
CA ALA A 162 4.04 -23.75 6.90
C ALA A 162 4.69 -23.57 5.52
N TRP A 163 5.99 -23.33 5.47
CA TRP A 163 6.75 -23.19 4.21
C TRP A 163 7.60 -24.41 3.89
N LYS A 164 7.52 -25.48 4.69
CA LYS A 164 8.23 -26.73 4.43
C LYS A 164 7.53 -27.43 3.27
N ASP A 165 8.26 -27.68 2.19
CA ASP A 165 7.76 -28.34 0.98
C ASP A 165 6.57 -27.59 0.31
N PRO A 166 6.79 -26.36 -0.21
CA PRO A 166 5.74 -25.58 -0.85
C PRO A 166 5.11 -26.34 -2.03
N SER A 167 3.80 -26.17 -2.21
CA SER A 167 3.06 -26.88 -3.25
C SER A 167 3.57 -26.51 -4.65
N ARG A 168 3.54 -27.47 -5.58
CA ARG A 168 3.90 -27.21 -6.99
C ARG A 168 3.00 -26.14 -7.61
N ASP A 169 1.73 -26.11 -7.20
CA ASP A 169 0.75 -25.13 -7.66
C ASP A 169 1.12 -23.72 -7.21
N LEU A 170 1.56 -23.54 -5.96
CA LEU A 170 2.06 -22.26 -5.47
C LEU A 170 3.28 -21.80 -6.26
N ILE A 171 4.26 -22.68 -6.48
CA ILE A 171 5.46 -22.36 -7.28
C ILE A 171 5.06 -21.92 -8.69
N ALA A 172 4.20 -22.71 -9.36
CA ALA A 172 3.73 -22.40 -10.71
C ALA A 172 2.96 -21.07 -10.76
N LYS A 173 2.16 -20.77 -9.74
CA LYS A 173 1.42 -19.52 -9.61
C LYS A 173 2.37 -18.32 -9.46
N VAL A 174 3.40 -18.42 -8.62
CA VAL A 174 4.42 -17.37 -8.47
C VAL A 174 5.15 -17.12 -9.78
N GLU A 175 5.56 -18.18 -10.48
CA GLU A 175 6.21 -18.06 -11.80
C GLU A 175 5.29 -17.44 -12.86
N GLN A 176 3.99 -17.72 -12.80
CA GLN A 176 2.99 -17.09 -13.67
C GLN A 176 2.90 -15.58 -13.39
N ILE A 177 2.80 -15.18 -12.12
CA ILE A 177 2.77 -13.77 -11.70
C ILE A 177 4.03 -13.04 -12.17
N GLU A 178 5.21 -13.62 -11.93
CA GLU A 178 6.50 -13.05 -12.35
C GLU A 178 6.64 -12.93 -13.88
N ARG A 179 6.09 -13.89 -14.64
CA ARG A 179 5.99 -13.78 -16.11
C ARG A 179 5.07 -12.64 -16.52
N GLY A 180 3.91 -12.50 -15.88
CA GLY A 180 3.00 -11.37 -16.12
C GLY A 180 3.66 -10.02 -15.83
N LEU A 181 4.35 -9.90 -14.70
CA LEU A 181 5.11 -8.70 -14.33
C LEU A 181 6.15 -8.31 -15.38
N ARG A 182 6.90 -9.27 -15.94
CA ARG A 182 7.89 -9.04 -17.00
C ARG A 182 7.28 -8.50 -18.30
N LEU A 183 5.97 -8.63 -18.50
CA LEU A 183 5.27 -8.06 -19.65
C LEU A 183 4.61 -6.72 -19.32
N ILE A 184 3.92 -6.64 -18.17
CA ILE A 184 3.10 -5.48 -17.80
C ILE A 184 3.97 -4.30 -17.36
N VAL A 185 4.99 -4.54 -16.52
CA VAL A 185 5.83 -3.45 -15.98
C VAL A 185 6.52 -2.68 -17.10
N PRO A 186 7.23 -3.32 -18.07
CA PRO A 186 7.84 -2.57 -19.17
C PRO A 186 6.81 -1.80 -20.01
N THR A 187 5.60 -2.33 -20.15
CA THR A 187 4.50 -1.67 -20.88
C THR A 187 4.07 -0.38 -20.17
N LEU A 188 3.89 -0.41 -18.84
CA LEU A 188 3.55 0.80 -18.06
C LEU A 188 4.67 1.84 -18.12
N VAL A 189 5.93 1.42 -18.01
CA VAL A 189 7.08 2.33 -18.10
C VAL A 189 7.20 2.93 -19.51
N GLN A 190 6.98 2.14 -20.56
CA GLN A 190 7.00 2.65 -21.93
C GLN A 190 5.90 3.69 -22.14
N ARG A 191 4.68 3.40 -21.69
CA ARG A 191 3.54 4.32 -21.77
C ARG A 191 3.81 5.63 -21.02
N LEU A 192 4.43 5.57 -19.83
CA LEU A 192 4.88 6.76 -19.13
C LEU A 192 5.91 7.57 -19.94
N ARG A 193 6.93 6.92 -20.50
CA ARG A 193 7.96 7.59 -21.31
C ARG A 193 7.36 8.28 -22.53
N ASP A 194 6.42 7.63 -23.22
CA ASP A 194 5.77 8.19 -24.40
C ASP A 194 4.96 9.45 -24.04
N VAL A 195 4.27 9.42 -22.91
CA VAL A 195 3.47 10.55 -22.39
C VAL A 195 4.33 11.71 -21.93
N GLN A 196 5.46 11.42 -21.29
CA GLN A 196 6.46 12.42 -20.91
C GLN A 196 7.14 13.03 -22.14
N LYS A 197 7.43 12.23 -23.17
CA LYS A 197 8.02 12.70 -24.42
C LYS A 197 7.10 13.71 -25.13
N VAL A 198 5.82 13.37 -25.31
CA VAL A 198 4.85 14.27 -25.96
C VAL A 198 4.74 15.61 -25.21
N PHE A 199 4.69 15.57 -23.87
CA PHE A 199 4.67 16.77 -23.06
C PHE A 199 5.94 17.60 -23.22
N PHE A 200 7.11 16.96 -23.19
CA PHE A 200 8.40 17.63 -23.34
C PHE A 200 8.56 18.28 -24.72
N GLU A 201 8.17 17.59 -25.80
CA GLU A 201 8.18 18.13 -27.16
C GLU A 201 7.31 19.40 -27.25
N ALA A 202 6.09 19.36 -26.72
CA ALA A 202 5.21 20.54 -26.67
C ALA A 202 5.79 21.68 -25.82
N ALA A 203 6.47 21.36 -24.72
CA ALA A 203 7.12 22.36 -23.88
C ALA A 203 8.30 23.04 -24.58
N VAL A 204 9.10 22.28 -25.32
CA VAL A 204 10.20 22.81 -26.14
C VAL A 204 9.66 23.69 -27.26
N ASP A 205 8.63 23.27 -27.97
CA ASP A 205 8.02 24.05 -29.05
C ASP A 205 7.47 25.40 -28.55
N SER A 206 6.80 25.38 -27.39
CA SER A 206 6.26 26.58 -26.74
C SER A 206 7.37 27.54 -26.32
N TRP A 207 8.47 27.00 -25.78
CA TRP A 207 9.64 27.76 -25.39
C TRP A 207 10.35 28.42 -26.60
N VAL A 208 10.53 27.67 -27.70
CA VAL A 208 11.12 28.19 -28.94
C VAL A 208 10.23 29.28 -29.56
N ALA A 209 8.91 29.10 -29.56
CA ALA A 209 7.97 30.10 -30.07
C ALA A 209 8.00 31.41 -29.25
N GLY A 210 8.12 31.31 -27.93
CA GLY A 210 8.27 32.47 -27.03
C GLY A 210 9.52 33.30 -27.31
N HIS A 211 10.62 32.67 -27.73
CA HIS A 211 11.84 33.40 -28.13
C HIS A 211 11.69 34.17 -29.45
N GLN A 212 10.77 33.75 -30.32
CA GLN A 212 10.55 34.37 -31.62
C GLN A 212 9.52 35.51 -31.57
N ARG A 213 8.76 35.65 -30.47
CA ARG A 213 7.76 36.72 -30.27
C ARG A 213 7.93 37.34 -28.90
N VAL A 214 8.46 38.58 -28.86
CA VAL A 214 8.75 39.37 -27.65
C VAL A 214 7.52 39.57 -26.71
N GLU A 215 6.29 39.34 -27.20
CA GLU A 215 5.04 39.49 -26.44
C GLU A 215 4.24 38.17 -26.25
N ALA A 216 4.74 37.02 -26.69
CA ALA A 216 4.02 35.75 -26.54
C ALA A 216 4.37 35.04 -25.22
N SER A 217 3.35 34.62 -24.48
CA SER A 217 3.51 33.71 -23.33
C SER A 217 4.16 32.39 -23.80
N SER A 218 5.25 31.99 -23.13
CA SER A 218 6.00 30.75 -23.36
C SER A 218 5.35 29.54 -22.66
N GLU A 219 4.02 29.53 -22.55
CA GLU A 219 3.30 28.51 -21.79
C GLU A 219 2.89 27.33 -22.68
N VAL A 220 3.01 26.13 -22.13
CA VAL A 220 2.53 24.90 -22.77
C VAL A 220 1.01 24.98 -22.91
N PRO A 221 0.43 24.58 -24.07
CA PRO A 221 -1.01 24.58 -24.25
C PRO A 221 -1.76 23.81 -23.15
N GLU A 222 -2.83 24.41 -22.62
CA GLU A 222 -3.59 23.88 -21.47
C GLU A 222 -4.20 22.50 -21.77
N ASP A 223 -4.60 22.25 -23.01
CA ASP A 223 -5.09 20.97 -23.52
C ASP A 223 -4.02 19.87 -23.48
N VAL A 224 -2.76 20.21 -23.81
CA VAL A 224 -1.63 19.27 -23.69
C VAL A 224 -1.38 18.92 -22.22
N ILE A 225 -1.40 19.92 -21.32
CA ILE A 225 -1.27 19.70 -19.87
C ILE A 225 -2.38 18.77 -19.37
N LYS A 226 -3.65 19.06 -19.71
CA LYS A 226 -4.79 18.24 -19.31
C LYS A 226 -4.71 16.81 -19.84
N SER A 227 -4.33 16.63 -21.10
CA SER A 227 -4.14 15.30 -21.68
C SER A 227 -3.04 14.52 -20.99
N HIS A 228 -1.91 15.18 -20.69
CA HIS A 228 -0.79 14.58 -19.98
C HIS A 228 -1.22 14.10 -18.58
N LEU A 229 -1.88 14.95 -17.79
CA LEU A 229 -2.32 14.60 -16.44
C LEU A 229 -3.34 13.45 -16.41
N ARG A 230 -4.30 13.42 -17.34
CA ARG A 230 -5.28 12.31 -17.45
C ARG A 230 -4.63 10.97 -17.76
N GLU A 231 -3.60 11.00 -18.61
CA GLU A 231 -2.92 9.78 -18.97
C GLU A 231 -2.00 9.30 -17.83
N LEU A 232 -1.39 10.21 -17.09
CA LEU A 232 -0.70 9.87 -15.84
C LEU A 232 -1.67 9.27 -14.81
N GLU A 233 -2.85 9.84 -14.60
CA GLU A 233 -3.90 9.25 -13.75
C GLU A 233 -4.15 7.78 -14.13
N CYS A 234 -4.31 7.50 -15.44
CA CYS A 234 -4.52 6.13 -15.92
C CYS A 234 -3.33 5.21 -15.63
N ILE A 235 -2.10 5.65 -15.91
CA ILE A 235 -0.88 4.85 -15.69
C ILE A 235 -0.69 4.52 -14.20
N PHE A 236 -0.89 5.49 -13.32
CA PHE A 236 -0.76 5.28 -11.87
C PHE A 236 -1.88 4.38 -11.35
N GLY A 237 -3.12 4.56 -11.82
CA GLY A 237 -4.23 3.67 -11.51
C GLY A 237 -3.97 2.22 -11.94
N ASP A 238 -3.42 2.00 -13.14
CA ASP A 238 -3.06 0.67 -13.63
C ASP A 238 -1.95 0.03 -12.76
N ALA A 239 -0.97 0.81 -12.32
CA ALA A 239 0.11 0.34 -11.43
C ALA A 239 -0.42 -0.10 -10.05
N ASN A 240 -1.34 0.64 -9.46
CA ASN A 240 -1.95 0.30 -8.17
C ASN A 240 -2.88 -0.92 -8.27
N ARG A 241 -3.67 -1.00 -9.36
CA ARG A 241 -4.49 -2.19 -9.67
C ARG A 241 -3.62 -3.43 -9.81
N LEU A 242 -2.43 -3.30 -10.42
CA LEU A 242 -1.47 -4.39 -10.54
C LEU A 242 -0.97 -4.87 -9.16
N ARG A 243 -0.59 -3.96 -8.25
CA ARG A 243 -0.19 -4.32 -6.87
C ARG A 243 -1.30 -5.06 -6.14
N ARG A 244 -2.53 -4.53 -6.21
CA ARG A 244 -3.72 -5.12 -5.60
C ARG A 244 -4.01 -6.52 -6.15
N SER A 245 -3.99 -6.67 -7.48
CA SER A 245 -4.20 -7.98 -8.13
C SER A 245 -3.18 -9.01 -7.67
N ILE A 246 -1.89 -8.64 -7.68
CA ILE A 246 -0.81 -9.55 -7.30
C ILE A 246 -0.91 -9.96 -5.83
N LEU A 247 -1.17 -9.01 -4.93
CA LEU A 247 -1.37 -9.31 -3.51
C LEU A 247 -2.54 -10.29 -3.33
N GLY A 248 -3.68 -10.02 -3.97
CA GLY A 248 -4.85 -10.90 -3.93
C GLY A 248 -4.58 -12.29 -4.50
N GLU A 249 -3.85 -12.38 -5.63
CA GLU A 249 -3.48 -13.65 -6.26
C GLU A 249 -2.52 -14.47 -5.41
N ILE A 250 -1.58 -13.83 -4.71
CA ILE A 250 -0.69 -14.51 -3.75
C ILE A 250 -1.50 -15.05 -2.59
N LEU A 251 -2.35 -14.22 -1.96
CA LEU A 251 -3.13 -14.63 -0.78
C LEU A 251 -4.16 -15.71 -1.11
N ALA A 252 -4.67 -15.75 -2.34
CA ALA A 252 -5.56 -16.81 -2.81
C ALA A 252 -4.84 -18.15 -3.07
N ALA A 253 -3.51 -18.14 -3.21
CA ALA A 253 -2.70 -19.31 -3.54
C ALA A 253 -2.02 -19.96 -2.32
N ILE A 254 -2.11 -19.33 -1.15
CA ILE A 254 -1.47 -19.78 0.09
C ILE A 254 -2.52 -20.03 1.18
N ASP A 255 -2.18 -20.86 2.17
CA ASP A 255 -3.06 -21.10 3.31
C ASP A 255 -3.06 -19.94 4.32
N VAL A 256 -3.94 -20.01 5.33
CA VAL A 256 -4.09 -18.95 6.33
C VAL A 256 -2.83 -18.71 7.17
N TYR A 257 -2.03 -19.74 7.44
CA TYR A 257 -0.81 -19.64 8.23
C TYR A 257 0.30 -18.99 7.40
N GLN A 258 0.45 -19.43 6.15
CA GLN A 258 1.33 -18.82 5.16
C GLN A 258 0.96 -17.35 4.93
N ALA A 259 -0.32 -17.05 4.76
CA ALA A 259 -0.83 -15.69 4.59
C ALA A 259 -0.51 -14.79 5.79
N ALA A 260 -0.66 -15.30 7.01
CA ALA A 260 -0.31 -14.58 8.22
C ALA A 260 1.19 -14.20 8.25
N LEU A 261 2.09 -15.15 8.00
CA LEU A 261 3.53 -14.90 7.99
C LEU A 261 3.97 -13.95 6.85
N PHE A 262 3.36 -14.13 5.67
CA PHE A 262 3.63 -13.28 4.51
C PHE A 262 3.20 -11.83 4.78
N LEU A 263 1.99 -11.62 5.28
CA LEU A 263 1.46 -10.28 5.57
C LEU A 263 2.14 -9.64 6.78
N GLU A 264 2.54 -10.41 7.80
CA GLU A 264 3.41 -9.91 8.86
C GLU A 264 4.71 -9.35 8.27
N SER A 265 5.36 -10.11 7.38
CA SER A 265 6.64 -9.69 6.80
C SER A 265 6.48 -8.48 5.86
N LEU A 266 5.39 -8.43 5.09
CA LEU A 266 5.07 -7.26 4.26
C LEU A 266 4.81 -6.02 5.12
N SER A 267 4.11 -6.18 6.24
CA SER A 267 3.86 -5.09 7.18
C SER A 267 5.15 -4.58 7.80
N ASN A 268 6.04 -5.47 8.24
CA ASN A 268 7.35 -5.09 8.77
C ASN A 268 8.22 -4.39 7.71
N PHE A 269 8.19 -4.86 6.45
CA PHE A 269 8.89 -4.21 5.34
C PHE A 269 8.43 -2.76 5.16
N VAL A 270 7.12 -2.51 5.12
CA VAL A 270 6.59 -1.15 4.94
C VAL A 270 6.83 -0.27 6.17
N ILE A 271 6.61 -0.79 7.37
CA ILE A 271 6.89 -0.08 8.63
C ILE A 271 8.38 0.28 8.75
N GLY A 272 9.26 -0.58 8.23
CA GLY A 272 10.71 -0.39 8.26
C GLY A 272 11.18 0.85 7.50
N TYR A 273 10.40 1.37 6.55
CA TYR A 273 10.70 2.67 5.93
C TYR A 273 10.69 3.82 6.95
N SER A 274 9.93 3.70 8.03
CA SER A 274 9.80 4.69 9.10
C SER A 274 10.55 4.29 10.37
N ASP A 275 11.62 3.51 10.24
CA ASP A 275 12.53 3.18 11.34
C ASP A 275 13.55 4.32 11.55
N GLU A 276 13.47 4.98 12.70
CA GLU A 276 14.31 6.15 13.02
C GLU A 276 15.80 5.83 13.08
N ASP A 277 16.18 4.62 13.50
CA ASP A 277 17.59 4.23 13.59
C ASP A 277 18.16 4.01 12.19
N VAL A 278 17.39 3.36 11.31
CA VAL A 278 17.78 3.15 9.90
C VAL A 278 17.82 4.47 9.13
N ILE A 279 16.84 5.36 9.36
CA ILE A 279 16.82 6.70 8.74
C ILE A 279 18.05 7.50 9.19
N ARG A 280 18.38 7.48 10.49
CA ARG A 280 19.55 8.18 11.02
C ARG A 280 20.85 7.67 10.40
N GLU A 281 21.01 6.36 10.27
CA GLU A 281 22.17 5.74 9.64
C GLU A 281 22.28 6.12 8.15
N TYR A 282 21.16 6.07 7.43
CA TYR A 282 21.10 6.46 6.02
C TYR A 282 21.51 7.93 5.82
N GLU A 283 20.97 8.85 6.62
CA GLU A 283 21.32 10.27 6.53
C GLU A 283 22.79 10.53 6.91
N GLN A 284 23.35 9.77 7.86
CA GLN A 284 24.78 9.84 8.17
C GLN A 284 25.64 9.41 6.98
N ARG A 285 25.34 8.27 6.36
CA ARG A 285 26.08 7.74 5.19
C ARG A 285 25.96 8.66 3.97
N LYS A 286 24.78 9.24 3.75
CA LYS A 286 24.53 10.22 2.69
C LYS A 286 25.42 11.44 2.85
N ARG A 287 25.47 12.05 4.05
CA ARG A 287 26.35 13.19 4.35
C ARG A 287 27.83 12.85 4.16
N SER A 288 28.28 11.68 4.60
CA SER A 288 29.65 11.21 4.41
C SER A 288 30.01 11.02 2.92
N SER A 289 29.07 10.58 2.10
CA SER A 289 29.27 10.40 0.65
C SER A 289 29.32 11.74 -0.10
N SER A 290 28.51 12.73 0.33
CA SER A 290 28.53 14.08 -0.24
C SER A 290 29.84 14.84 0.01
N ASN A 291 30.58 14.49 1.08
CA ASN A 291 31.85 15.12 1.42
C ASN A 291 33.08 14.54 0.66
N LEU A 292 32.87 13.53 -0.20
CA LEU A 292 33.93 12.86 -0.97
C LEU A 292 34.03 13.33 -2.44
N LEU A 293 33.27 14.35 -2.85
CA LEU A 293 33.45 15.03 -4.13
C LEU A 293 33.98 16.45 -3.88
N PRO A 294 35.30 16.68 -3.97
CA PRO A 294 35.82 18.02 -4.15
C PRO A 294 35.58 18.45 -5.61
N LEU A 295 34.95 19.62 -5.78
CA LEU A 295 35.09 20.44 -6.97
C LEU A 295 36.56 20.83 -7.18
#